data_AF-H7EKW7-F1
#
_entry.id   AF-H7EKW7-F1
#
_cell.length_a   1.000
_cell.length_b   1.000
_cell.length_c   1.000
_cell.angle_alpha   90.00
_cell.angle_beta   90.00
_cell.angle_gamma   90.00
#
_symmetry.space_group_name_H-M   'P 1'
#
loop_
_entity.id
_entity.type
_entity.pdbx_description
1 polymer ?
#
loop_
_entity_poly.entity_id
_entity_poly.type
_entity_poly.pdbx_seq_one_letter_code
_entity_poly.pdbx_strand_id
1 'polypeptide(L)'
;MRFFFRIFLFISLVCLPAFPGEPGLPPAEGGGRKDESTAKNFAIAVGDVIAVDLVFNSIARIFLQEDYAYTDKSTMMANLKSRWVWDEDGYFMNQFGHPYQGSLYFKSGRANGLDFWQSLAVAAAGSFLWEEFGETTTPSVNDIITTPVCGMLVGESLHRLYVDASEICPALAWILSPVDAMNEALGRKKASVSGRTEEIDVMFHGGGNFSRTKFFAWGEGNPVRKATLGGALRILYGERCAHSTVEPFDWFEAELDSAFSSHFYRVDFAIDGFLYSRAIYLGGGEATLGLNLLYSGRKSSDAAYSDAATGVKFIFFRPEESSSLRFGAQLDGIFMGTRSLAYLYEDVDIGSYRKNPVRSYDFGYGMLLALDSSAEIGNWLLYSEAEASILFPYPSSELKGSECSSHFLAKGRLGIERALARNFSLGLSVSSVAKSDSYTAVPDTFQFLNCARLYGKFAFRRR
;
A
#
# COMPACT_ATOMS: atom_id res chain seq x y z
N MET A 1 19.77 1.07 -1.02
CA MET A 1 19.22 2.03 -2.03
C MET A 1 19.57 1.70 -3.48
N ARG A 2 20.85 1.45 -3.85
CA ARG A 2 21.25 1.12 -5.24
C ARG A 2 20.70 -0.21 -5.79
N PHE A 3 20.41 -1.19 -4.92
CA PHE A 3 19.84 -2.49 -5.28
C PHE A 3 18.34 -2.39 -5.64
N PHE A 4 17.54 -1.76 -4.78
CA PHE A 4 16.10 -1.55 -5.01
C PHE A 4 15.80 -0.62 -6.20
N PHE A 5 16.66 0.37 -6.46
CA PHE A 5 16.56 1.22 -7.65
C PHE A 5 16.70 0.43 -8.97
N ARG A 6 17.47 -0.67 -8.96
CA ARG A 6 17.61 -1.57 -10.13
C ARG A 6 16.41 -2.51 -10.30
N ILE A 7 15.80 -2.95 -9.21
CA ILE A 7 14.57 -3.76 -9.23
C ILE A 7 13.39 -2.94 -9.77
N PHE A 8 13.26 -1.69 -9.33
CA PHE A 8 12.20 -0.79 -9.80
C PHE A 8 12.34 -0.44 -11.29
N LEU A 9 13.57 -0.18 -11.76
CA LEU A 9 13.84 0.03 -13.20
C LEU A 9 13.55 -1.24 -14.03
N PHE A 10 13.78 -2.42 -13.47
CA PHE A 10 13.50 -3.70 -14.12
C PHE A 10 11.97 -3.96 -14.22
N ILE A 11 11.20 -3.66 -13.17
CA ILE A 11 9.73 -3.81 -13.18
C ILE A 11 9.07 -2.84 -14.17
N SER A 12 9.56 -1.60 -14.25
CA SER A 12 9.03 -0.56 -15.16
C SER A 12 9.41 -0.78 -16.63
N LEU A 13 10.44 -1.57 -16.93
CA LEU A 13 10.84 -1.93 -18.29
C LEU A 13 10.24 -3.26 -18.79
N VAL A 14 9.74 -4.12 -17.91
CA VAL A 14 9.31 -5.49 -18.26
C VAL A 14 7.79 -5.64 -18.47
N CYS A 15 6.97 -4.61 -18.21
CA CYS A 15 5.51 -4.75 -18.33
C CYS A 15 4.87 -3.59 -19.09
N LEU A 16 5.03 -3.60 -20.42
CA LEU A 16 3.91 -3.19 -21.27
C LEU A 16 2.91 -4.35 -21.23
N PRO A 17 1.68 -4.19 -20.70
CA PRO A 17 0.65 -5.17 -20.97
C PRO A 17 0.34 -5.10 -22.46
N ALA A 18 0.97 -5.98 -23.24
CA ALA A 18 0.41 -6.39 -24.50
C ALA A 18 -0.87 -7.15 -24.15
N PHE A 19 -2.01 -6.45 -24.18
CA PHE A 19 -3.28 -7.13 -24.45
C PHE A 19 -3.17 -7.60 -25.89
N PRO A 20 -3.01 -8.91 -26.18
CA PRO A 20 -3.28 -9.37 -27.53
C PRO A 20 -4.73 -9.01 -27.84
N GLY A 21 -4.92 -8.23 -28.90
CA GLY A 21 -6.24 -7.99 -29.45
C GLY A 21 -6.87 -9.35 -29.79
N GLU A 22 -8.02 -9.62 -29.17
CA GLU A 22 -9.01 -10.69 -29.39
C GLU A 22 -8.53 -12.07 -29.88
N PRO A 23 -8.99 -13.12 -29.20
CA PRO A 23 -10.21 -13.76 -29.67
C PRO A 23 -11.33 -13.61 -28.64
N GLY A 24 -12.55 -13.36 -29.10
CA GLY A 24 -13.71 -13.09 -28.27
C GLY A 24 -13.81 -13.98 -27.03
N LEU A 25 -13.72 -13.34 -25.85
CA LEU A 25 -14.14 -13.95 -24.60
C LEU A 25 -15.67 -14.19 -24.72
N PRO A 26 -16.16 -15.39 -24.39
CA PRO A 26 -17.59 -15.65 -24.43
C PRO A 26 -18.30 -14.67 -23.47
N PRO A 27 -19.56 -14.31 -23.77
CA PRO A 27 -20.35 -13.45 -22.89
C PRO A 27 -20.34 -14.03 -21.48
N ALA A 28 -20.30 -13.16 -20.47
CA ALA A 28 -20.60 -13.55 -19.11
C ALA A 28 -22.06 -13.98 -19.03
N GLU A 29 -22.33 -15.24 -19.38
CA GLU A 29 -23.61 -15.86 -19.07
C GLU A 29 -23.69 -16.05 -17.56
N GLY A 30 -24.71 -15.42 -16.97
CA GLY A 30 -25.16 -15.67 -15.60
C GLY A 30 -25.56 -17.13 -15.44
N GLY A 31 -24.58 -17.98 -15.17
CA GLY A 31 -24.75 -19.36 -14.80
C GLY A 31 -23.78 -19.64 -13.67
N GLY A 32 -24.31 -19.84 -12.47
CA GLY A 32 -23.52 -20.21 -11.30
C GLY A 32 -22.67 -21.44 -11.60
N ARG A 33 -21.39 -21.21 -11.93
CA ARG A 33 -20.39 -22.27 -11.93
C ARG A 33 -20.28 -22.70 -10.48
N LYS A 34 -20.78 -23.91 -10.18
CA LYS A 34 -20.50 -24.56 -8.90
C LYS A 34 -18.98 -24.69 -8.82
N ASP A 35 -18.35 -23.81 -8.06
CA ASP A 35 -16.94 -23.94 -7.71
C ASP A 35 -16.76 -25.32 -7.05
N GLU A 36 -16.01 -26.21 -7.70
CA GLU A 36 -15.37 -27.29 -6.97
C GLU A 36 -14.45 -26.61 -5.96
N SER A 37 -14.86 -26.54 -4.69
CA SER A 37 -14.05 -25.90 -3.66
C SER A 37 -12.66 -26.52 -3.67
N THR A 38 -11.63 -25.74 -3.97
CA THR A 38 -10.25 -26.18 -3.81
C THR A 38 -10.08 -26.69 -2.37
N ALA A 39 -9.62 -27.93 -2.20
CA ALA A 39 -9.50 -28.52 -0.87
C ALA A 39 -8.57 -27.66 0.00
N LYS A 40 -9.00 -27.36 1.23
CA LYS A 40 -8.23 -26.53 2.17
C LYS A 40 -7.03 -27.33 2.69
N ASN A 41 -5.81 -26.85 2.44
CA ASN A 41 -4.57 -27.52 2.83
C ASN A 41 -3.73 -26.70 3.83
N PHE A 42 -4.16 -26.66 5.09
CA PHE A 42 -3.45 -25.93 6.16
C PHE A 42 -1.99 -26.38 6.35
N ALA A 43 -1.73 -27.69 6.28
CA ALA A 43 -0.37 -28.21 6.46
C ALA A 43 0.60 -27.72 5.39
N ILE A 44 0.12 -27.60 4.15
CA ILE A 44 0.90 -27.06 3.04
C ILE A 44 1.09 -25.55 3.22
N ALA A 45 0.03 -24.82 3.59
CA ALA A 45 0.12 -23.38 3.85
C ALA A 45 1.16 -23.06 4.94
N VAL A 46 1.18 -23.82 6.03
CA VAL A 46 2.21 -23.69 7.09
C VAL A 46 3.60 -24.08 6.59
N GLY A 47 3.69 -25.12 5.76
CA GLY A 47 4.96 -25.50 5.11
C GLY A 47 5.50 -24.40 4.20
N ASP A 48 4.64 -23.74 3.43
CA ASP A 48 4.98 -22.62 2.56
C ASP A 48 5.44 -21.41 3.40
N VAL A 49 4.80 -21.12 4.55
CA VAL A 49 5.27 -20.08 5.51
C VAL A 49 6.69 -20.38 6.00
N ILE A 50 6.95 -21.60 6.47
CA ILE A 50 8.29 -22.00 6.93
C ILE A 50 9.31 -21.89 5.79
N ALA A 51 8.91 -22.24 4.56
CA ALA A 51 9.77 -22.07 3.39
C ALA A 51 10.08 -20.60 3.09
N VAL A 52 9.10 -19.70 3.22
CA VAL A 52 9.30 -18.25 3.10
C VAL A 52 10.32 -17.78 4.15
N ASP A 53 10.17 -18.16 5.42
CA ASP A 53 11.10 -17.78 6.50
C ASP A 53 12.52 -18.27 6.22
N LEU A 54 12.66 -19.53 5.80
CA LEU A 54 13.96 -20.10 5.46
C LEU A 54 14.62 -19.35 4.30
N VAL A 55 13.84 -18.94 3.29
CA VAL A 55 14.36 -18.14 2.16
C VAL A 55 14.80 -16.76 2.64
N PHE A 56 13.98 -16.04 3.41
CA PHE A 56 14.33 -14.72 3.95
C PHE A 56 15.57 -14.79 4.83
N ASN A 57 15.60 -15.70 5.80
CA ASN A 57 16.75 -15.91 6.67
C ASN A 57 18.00 -16.29 5.86
N SER A 58 17.89 -17.18 4.87
CA SER A 58 19.03 -17.57 4.02
C SER A 58 19.56 -16.39 3.20
N ILE A 59 18.68 -15.56 2.63
CA ILE A 59 19.09 -14.35 1.91
C ILE A 59 19.80 -13.38 2.85
N ALA A 60 19.20 -13.08 4.00
CA ALA A 60 19.74 -12.18 4.99
C ALA A 60 21.09 -12.66 5.54
N ARG A 61 21.23 -13.96 5.82
CA ARG A 61 22.43 -14.56 6.41
C ARG A 61 23.56 -14.79 5.41
N ILE A 62 23.26 -15.30 4.22
CA ILE A 62 24.29 -15.72 3.25
C ILE A 62 24.69 -14.56 2.34
N PHE A 63 23.72 -13.77 1.86
CA PHE A 63 23.97 -12.75 0.84
C PHE A 63 24.09 -11.35 1.41
N LEU A 64 23.22 -10.98 2.37
CA LEU A 64 23.24 -9.65 2.97
C LEU A 64 24.15 -9.57 4.20
N GLN A 65 24.43 -10.70 4.85
CA GLN A 65 25.23 -10.82 6.07
C GLN A 65 24.71 -9.94 7.21
N GLU A 66 23.38 -9.91 7.38
CA GLU A 66 22.72 -9.14 8.43
C GLU A 66 22.80 -9.87 9.78
N ASP A 67 23.16 -9.14 10.84
CA ASP A 67 23.38 -9.70 12.19
C ASP A 67 22.12 -10.37 12.77
N TYR A 68 20.93 -9.85 12.45
CA TYR A 68 19.66 -10.41 12.94
C TYR A 68 19.38 -11.82 12.43
N ALA A 69 19.99 -12.23 11.30
CA ALA A 69 19.68 -13.49 10.62
C ALA A 69 20.49 -14.69 11.15
N TYR A 70 21.47 -14.48 12.03
CA TYR A 70 22.32 -15.54 12.58
C TYR A 70 21.64 -16.25 13.77
N THR A 71 20.47 -16.84 13.53
CA THR A 71 19.68 -17.50 14.56
C THR A 71 20.22 -18.88 14.94
N ASP A 72 20.10 -19.19 16.23
CA ASP A 72 20.38 -20.50 16.83
C ASP A 72 19.42 -20.81 17.98
N LYS A 73 19.51 -22.02 18.56
CA LYS A 73 18.62 -22.46 19.65
C LYS A 73 18.66 -21.53 20.88
N SER A 74 19.78 -20.87 21.14
CA SER A 74 19.92 -19.97 22.28
C SER A 74 19.15 -18.67 22.06
N THR A 75 19.26 -18.09 20.86
CA THR A 75 18.50 -16.90 20.46
C THR A 75 17.00 -17.17 20.46
N MET A 76 16.56 -18.28 19.88
CA MET A 76 15.15 -18.70 19.87
C MET A 76 14.59 -18.85 21.31
N MET A 77 15.35 -19.47 22.21
CA MET A 77 14.93 -19.65 23.61
C MET A 77 14.95 -18.32 24.39
N ALA A 78 15.80 -17.37 24.00
CA ALA A 78 15.81 -16.03 24.58
C ALA A 78 14.56 -15.24 24.16
N ASN A 79 14.20 -15.28 22.88
CA ASN A 79 13.02 -14.60 22.33
C ASN A 79 11.74 -15.09 23.01
N LEU A 80 11.56 -16.42 23.11
CA LEU A 80 10.39 -17.03 23.76
C LEU A 80 10.21 -16.65 25.24
N LYS A 81 11.28 -16.20 25.92
CA LYS A 81 11.25 -15.76 27.33
C LYS A 81 11.22 -14.25 27.49
N SER A 82 11.46 -13.53 26.40
CA SER A 82 11.55 -12.08 26.41
C SER A 82 10.16 -11.44 26.44
N ARG A 83 10.12 -10.16 26.81
CA ARG A 83 8.92 -9.35 26.61
C ARG A 83 9.05 -8.69 25.25
N TRP A 84 7.98 -8.76 24.48
CA TRP A 84 7.90 -8.07 23.20
C TRP A 84 8.09 -6.55 23.40
N VAL A 85 8.84 -5.93 22.50
CA VAL A 85 9.20 -4.51 22.54
C VAL A 85 8.71 -3.80 21.29
N TRP A 86 8.72 -2.47 21.29
CA TRP A 86 8.58 -1.73 20.03
C TRP A 86 9.93 -1.75 19.32
N ASP A 87 9.98 -2.08 18.02
CA ASP A 87 11.25 -2.11 17.31
C ASP A 87 11.81 -0.71 17.00
N GLU A 88 13.04 -0.68 16.50
CA GLU A 88 13.70 0.53 16.03
C GLU A 88 13.95 0.51 14.52
N ASP A 89 13.10 -0.23 13.80
CA ASP A 89 13.31 -0.47 12.38
C ASP A 89 13.00 0.76 11.51
N GLY A 90 13.82 0.89 10.47
CA GLY A 90 13.69 1.97 9.52
C GLY A 90 12.37 1.89 8.76
N TYR A 91 11.87 3.04 8.30
CA TYR A 91 10.53 3.15 7.66
C TYR A 91 10.32 2.14 6.53
N PHE A 92 11.37 1.85 5.74
CA PHE A 92 11.25 0.91 4.64
C PHE A 92 10.97 -0.52 5.11
N MET A 93 11.60 -0.98 6.19
CA MET A 93 11.35 -2.33 6.71
C MET A 93 9.92 -2.40 7.26
N ASN A 94 9.53 -1.51 8.16
CA ASN A 94 8.22 -1.57 8.81
C ASN A 94 7.03 -1.30 7.88
N GLN A 95 7.20 -0.47 6.85
CA GLN A 95 6.09 -0.08 5.96
C GLN A 95 6.11 -0.78 4.59
N PHE A 96 7.19 -1.49 4.24
CA PHE A 96 7.25 -2.27 3.00
C PHE A 96 7.76 -3.69 3.21
N GLY A 97 8.89 -3.87 3.90
CA GLY A 97 9.50 -5.19 4.12
C GLY A 97 8.55 -6.15 4.85
N HIS A 98 8.16 -5.77 6.07
CA HIS A 98 7.25 -6.51 6.93
C HIS A 98 5.88 -6.76 6.27
N PRO A 99 5.15 -5.75 5.74
CA PRO A 99 3.93 -6.00 4.96
C PRO A 99 4.12 -6.91 3.75
N TYR A 100 5.25 -6.82 3.03
CA TYR A 100 5.53 -7.70 1.91
C TYR A 100 5.74 -9.15 2.35
N GLN A 101 6.51 -9.39 3.41
CA GLN A 101 6.70 -10.72 3.99
C GLN A 101 5.37 -11.30 4.51
N GLY A 102 4.58 -10.48 5.21
CA GLY A 102 3.21 -10.82 5.60
C GLY A 102 2.30 -11.16 4.42
N SER A 103 2.46 -10.49 3.28
CA SER A 103 1.74 -10.80 2.04
C SER A 103 2.07 -12.20 1.50
N LEU A 104 3.31 -12.66 1.67
CA LEU A 104 3.73 -14.01 1.25
C LEU A 104 3.14 -15.08 2.17
N TYR A 105 3.09 -14.82 3.48
CA TYR A 105 2.40 -15.72 4.41
C TYR A 105 0.90 -15.78 4.14
N PHE A 106 0.27 -14.62 3.90
CA PHE A 106 -1.15 -14.57 3.56
C PHE A 106 -1.43 -15.37 2.27
N LYS A 107 -0.62 -15.17 1.23
CA LYS A 107 -0.73 -15.92 -0.03
C LYS A 107 -0.43 -17.40 0.13
N SER A 108 0.37 -17.80 1.12
CA SER A 108 0.57 -19.22 1.47
C SER A 108 -0.75 -19.88 1.90
N GLY A 109 -1.64 -19.15 2.57
CA GLY A 109 -3.01 -19.60 2.82
C GLY A 109 -3.86 -19.64 1.56
N ARG A 110 -3.94 -18.52 0.82
CA ARG A 110 -4.80 -18.38 -0.36
C ARG A 110 -4.47 -19.38 -1.46
N ALA A 111 -3.18 -19.56 -1.77
CA ALA A 111 -2.67 -20.53 -2.74
C ALA A 111 -3.08 -21.98 -2.42
N ASN A 112 -3.38 -22.26 -1.14
CA ASN A 112 -3.75 -23.58 -0.64
C ASN A 112 -5.25 -23.71 -0.28
N GLY A 113 -6.09 -22.85 -0.86
CA GLY A 113 -7.55 -22.93 -0.79
C GLY A 113 -8.17 -22.37 0.50
N LEU A 114 -7.39 -21.73 1.37
CA LEU A 114 -7.93 -21.06 2.56
C LEU A 114 -8.67 -19.78 2.14
N ASP A 115 -9.71 -19.44 2.90
CA ASP A 115 -10.42 -18.16 2.71
C ASP A 115 -9.58 -16.97 3.24
N PHE A 116 -10.09 -15.76 3.04
CA PHE A 116 -9.43 -14.51 3.42
C PHE A 116 -9.03 -14.49 4.91
N TRP A 117 -9.96 -14.83 5.81
CA TRP A 117 -9.72 -14.77 7.26
C TRP A 117 -8.83 -15.90 7.76
N GLN A 118 -8.97 -17.09 7.19
CA GLN A 118 -8.06 -18.20 7.47
C GLN A 118 -6.63 -17.88 7.03
N SER A 119 -6.47 -17.19 5.90
CA SER A 119 -5.17 -16.75 5.40
C SER A 119 -4.55 -15.66 6.27
N LEU A 120 -5.35 -14.78 6.87
CA LEU A 120 -4.88 -13.84 7.91
C LEU A 120 -4.31 -14.59 9.13
N ALA A 121 -4.97 -15.67 9.58
CA ALA A 121 -4.44 -16.47 10.68
C ALA A 121 -3.10 -17.15 10.33
N VAL A 122 -2.94 -17.62 9.09
CA VAL A 122 -1.66 -18.13 8.59
C VAL A 122 -0.60 -17.02 8.56
N ALA A 123 -0.96 -15.81 8.13
CA ALA A 123 -0.06 -14.66 8.13
C ALA A 123 0.39 -14.26 9.54
N ALA A 124 -0.53 -14.25 10.50
CA ALA A 124 -0.21 -13.97 11.90
C ALA A 124 0.71 -15.05 12.50
N ALA A 125 0.47 -16.32 12.17
CA ALA A 125 1.36 -17.40 12.57
C ALA A 125 2.76 -17.27 11.95
N GLY A 126 2.86 -16.89 10.68
CA GLY A 126 4.14 -16.63 10.02
C GLY A 126 4.91 -15.48 10.66
N SER A 127 4.24 -14.35 10.93
CA SER A 127 4.86 -13.25 11.66
C SER A 127 5.34 -13.67 13.05
N PHE A 128 4.54 -14.41 13.81
CA PHE A 128 4.98 -14.95 15.11
C PHE A 128 6.21 -15.87 14.98
N LEU A 129 6.22 -16.75 13.99
CA LEU A 129 7.36 -17.66 13.76
C LEU A 129 8.64 -16.88 13.40
N TRP A 130 8.51 -15.84 12.58
CA TRP A 130 9.63 -14.97 12.22
C TRP A 130 10.21 -14.26 13.44
N GLU A 131 9.37 -13.61 14.25
CA GLU A 131 9.83 -12.88 15.44
C GLU A 131 10.50 -13.79 16.48
N GLU A 132 9.93 -14.98 16.71
CA GLU A 132 10.42 -15.89 17.75
C GLU A 132 11.59 -16.77 17.29
N PHE A 133 11.71 -17.04 15.99
CA PHE A 133 12.68 -18.01 15.45
C PHE A 133 13.51 -17.55 14.25
N GLY A 134 13.07 -16.52 13.53
CA GLY A 134 13.70 -15.97 12.32
C GLY A 134 14.77 -14.91 12.62
N GLU A 135 14.71 -14.29 13.80
CA GLU A 135 15.61 -13.19 14.19
C GLU A 135 16.35 -13.43 15.52
N THR A 136 17.49 -12.75 15.70
CA THR A 136 18.23 -12.68 16.99
C THR A 136 17.80 -11.51 17.86
N THR A 137 17.00 -10.60 17.31
CA THR A 137 16.40 -9.43 17.97
C THR A 137 15.23 -9.83 18.86
N THR A 138 14.90 -8.97 19.83
CA THR A 138 13.72 -9.18 20.69
C THR A 138 12.44 -8.99 19.87
N PRO A 139 11.44 -9.88 19.98
CA PRO A 139 10.18 -9.80 19.24
C PRO A 139 9.49 -8.43 19.32
N SER A 140 8.94 -8.00 18.18
CA SER A 140 8.39 -6.67 17.94
C SER A 140 6.86 -6.62 18.03
N VAL A 141 6.32 -5.81 18.95
CA VAL A 141 4.87 -5.61 19.17
C VAL A 141 4.19 -5.05 17.95
N ASN A 142 4.84 -4.15 17.22
CA ASN A 142 4.24 -3.59 16.02
C ASN A 142 4.22 -4.60 14.88
N ASP A 143 5.21 -5.46 14.76
CA ASP A 143 5.34 -6.37 13.61
C ASP A 143 4.30 -7.48 13.62
N ILE A 144 3.89 -8.00 14.79
CA ILE A 144 2.76 -8.94 14.87
C ILE A 144 1.41 -8.32 14.50
N ILE A 145 1.33 -6.99 14.36
CA ILE A 145 0.15 -6.28 13.87
C ILE A 145 0.35 -5.89 12.41
N THR A 146 1.40 -5.14 12.08
CA THR A 146 1.65 -4.58 10.74
C THR A 146 1.88 -5.67 9.71
N THR A 147 2.73 -6.67 10.01
CA THR A 147 3.07 -7.76 9.10
C THR A 147 1.83 -8.50 8.62
N PRO A 148 0.99 -9.09 9.50
CA PRO A 148 -0.18 -9.81 9.03
C PRO A 148 -1.30 -8.90 8.52
N VAL A 149 -1.58 -7.76 9.18
CA VAL A 149 -2.72 -6.91 8.81
C VAL A 149 -2.44 -6.14 7.52
N CYS A 150 -1.33 -5.42 7.41
CA CYS A 150 -0.99 -4.73 6.15
C CYS A 150 -0.65 -5.76 5.06
N GLY A 151 -0.03 -6.88 5.44
CA GLY A 151 0.25 -8.00 4.55
C GLY A 151 -1.01 -8.65 3.97
N MET A 152 -2.15 -8.65 4.65
CA MET A 152 -3.39 -9.20 4.08
C MET A 152 -3.92 -8.35 2.91
N LEU A 153 -3.85 -7.01 2.99
CA LEU A 153 -4.28 -6.14 1.88
C LEU A 153 -3.37 -6.35 0.67
N VAL A 154 -2.06 -6.27 0.88
CA VAL A 154 -1.07 -6.48 -0.18
C VAL A 154 -1.18 -7.90 -0.74
N GLY A 155 -1.35 -8.90 0.13
CA GLY A 155 -1.44 -10.30 -0.21
C GLY A 155 -2.68 -10.63 -1.03
N GLU A 156 -3.86 -10.20 -0.60
CA GLU A 156 -5.10 -10.47 -1.33
C GLU A 156 -5.15 -9.72 -2.66
N SER A 157 -4.73 -8.44 -2.70
CA SER A 157 -4.65 -7.70 -3.96
C SER A 157 -3.71 -8.38 -4.95
N LEU A 158 -2.50 -8.77 -4.52
CA LEU A 158 -1.55 -9.45 -5.38
C LEU A 158 -1.97 -10.86 -5.78
N HIS A 159 -2.67 -11.60 -4.90
CA HIS A 159 -3.24 -12.92 -5.22
C HIS A 159 -4.30 -12.81 -6.31
N ARG A 160 -5.21 -11.83 -6.19
CA ARG A 160 -6.26 -11.59 -7.19
C ARG A 160 -5.69 -11.15 -8.53
N LEU A 161 -4.66 -10.29 -8.52
CA LEU A 161 -3.95 -9.90 -9.74
C LEU A 161 -3.14 -11.04 -10.34
N TYR A 162 -2.55 -11.91 -9.51
CA TYR A 162 -1.90 -13.14 -9.97
C TYR A 162 -2.88 -14.01 -10.75
N VAL A 163 -4.11 -14.18 -10.24
CA VAL A 163 -5.14 -14.98 -10.89
C VAL A 163 -5.48 -14.42 -12.28
N ASP A 164 -5.59 -13.10 -12.43
CA ASP A 164 -5.81 -12.44 -13.73
C ASP A 164 -4.59 -12.57 -14.66
N ALA A 165 -3.38 -12.43 -14.14
CA ALA A 165 -2.16 -12.38 -14.94
C ALA A 165 -1.62 -13.76 -15.34
N SER A 166 -1.88 -14.84 -14.60
CA SER A 166 -1.19 -16.13 -14.79
C SER A 166 -1.42 -16.74 -16.18
N GLU A 167 -2.57 -16.47 -16.81
CA GLU A 167 -2.90 -16.95 -18.16
C GLU A 167 -2.39 -16.02 -19.27
N ILE A 168 -2.11 -14.75 -18.95
CA ILE A 168 -1.76 -13.71 -19.92
C ILE A 168 -0.25 -13.48 -19.97
N CYS A 169 0.39 -13.39 -18.79
CA CYS A 169 1.80 -13.08 -18.64
C CYS A 169 2.39 -13.85 -17.44
N PRO A 170 2.89 -15.08 -17.65
CA PRO A 170 3.47 -15.90 -16.58
C PRO A 170 4.60 -15.20 -15.81
N ALA A 171 5.42 -14.40 -16.49
CA ALA A 171 6.51 -13.66 -15.85
C ALA A 171 5.98 -12.63 -14.83
N LEU A 172 4.91 -11.89 -15.20
CA LEU A 172 4.25 -10.96 -14.29
C LEU A 172 3.58 -11.71 -13.12
N ALA A 173 2.97 -12.86 -13.39
CA ALA A 173 2.36 -13.68 -12.34
C ALA A 173 3.39 -14.10 -11.26
N TRP A 174 4.58 -14.55 -11.65
CA TRP A 174 5.65 -14.84 -10.68
C TRP A 174 6.09 -13.63 -9.84
N ILE A 175 6.06 -12.42 -10.42
CA ILE A 175 6.36 -11.18 -9.70
C ILE A 175 5.24 -10.83 -8.70
N LEU A 176 3.98 -10.97 -9.12
CA LEU A 176 2.82 -10.68 -8.27
C LEU A 176 2.72 -11.66 -7.10
N SER A 177 2.91 -12.95 -7.36
CA SER A 177 2.89 -13.96 -6.30
C SER A 177 3.81 -15.14 -6.60
N PRO A 178 5.04 -15.14 -6.07
CA PRO A 178 5.93 -16.29 -6.21
C PRO A 178 5.42 -17.51 -5.44
N VAL A 179 4.63 -17.31 -4.37
CA VAL A 179 4.03 -18.40 -3.58
C VAL A 179 2.94 -19.12 -4.39
N ASP A 180 2.02 -18.37 -4.99
CA ASP A 180 0.98 -18.97 -5.86
C ASP A 180 1.63 -19.66 -7.07
N ALA A 181 2.60 -19.00 -7.72
CA ALA A 181 3.27 -19.54 -8.88
C ALA A 181 4.06 -20.83 -8.58
N MET A 182 4.71 -20.90 -7.41
CA MET A 182 5.38 -22.12 -6.95
C MET A 182 4.39 -23.24 -6.65
N ASN A 183 3.28 -22.93 -5.98
CA ASN A 183 2.22 -23.90 -5.70
C ASN A 183 1.67 -24.51 -7.01
N GLU A 184 1.40 -23.66 -8.01
CA GLU A 184 0.94 -24.09 -9.33
C GLU A 184 1.99 -24.91 -10.07
N ALA A 185 3.27 -24.50 -10.04
CA ALA A 185 4.38 -25.25 -10.63
C ALA A 185 4.57 -26.64 -9.99
N LEU A 186 4.20 -26.81 -8.72
CA LEU A 186 4.18 -28.09 -8.02
C LEU A 186 2.90 -28.91 -8.29
N GLY A 187 2.07 -28.49 -9.25
CA GLY A 187 0.86 -29.20 -9.69
C GLY A 187 -0.34 -29.03 -8.76
N ARG A 188 -0.32 -28.05 -7.84
CA ARG A 188 -1.46 -27.77 -6.95
C ARG A 188 -2.53 -27.00 -7.72
N LYS A 189 -3.81 -27.30 -7.46
CA LYS A 189 -4.94 -26.62 -8.13
C LYS A 189 -4.95 -25.14 -7.73
N LYS A 190 -5.04 -24.27 -8.74
CA LYS A 190 -5.23 -22.82 -8.55
C LYS A 190 -6.49 -22.54 -7.71
N ALA A 191 -6.43 -21.52 -6.86
CA ALA A 191 -7.59 -21.09 -6.08
C ALA A 191 -8.74 -20.65 -7.01
N SER A 192 -9.98 -20.97 -6.63
CA SER A 192 -11.20 -20.70 -7.41
C SER A 192 -11.68 -19.24 -7.25
N VAL A 193 -10.77 -18.27 -7.33
CA VAL A 193 -11.14 -16.85 -7.33
C VAL A 193 -11.36 -16.43 -8.78
N SER A 194 -12.49 -15.79 -9.08
CA SER A 194 -12.71 -15.21 -10.41
C SER A 194 -11.94 -13.90 -10.53
N GLY A 195 -11.05 -13.81 -11.52
CA GLY A 195 -10.37 -12.58 -11.90
C GLY A 195 -11.31 -11.47 -12.37
N ARG A 196 -11.13 -10.24 -11.86
CA ARG A 196 -12.04 -9.09 -12.06
C ARG A 196 -11.31 -7.75 -12.15
N THR A 197 -10.10 -7.71 -12.69
CA THR A 197 -9.46 -6.42 -12.98
C THR A 197 -10.27 -5.64 -14.00
N GLU A 198 -10.79 -4.47 -13.61
CA GLU A 198 -11.68 -3.65 -14.45
C GLU A 198 -10.95 -2.51 -15.14
N GLU A 199 -9.97 -1.89 -14.48
CA GLU A 199 -9.13 -0.84 -15.09
C GLU A 199 -7.69 -0.93 -14.60
N ILE A 200 -6.75 -0.79 -15.54
CA ILE A 200 -5.33 -0.56 -15.27
C ILE A 200 -4.93 0.73 -15.97
N ASP A 201 -4.48 1.72 -15.20
CA ASP A 201 -3.93 2.96 -15.69
C ASP A 201 -2.42 2.97 -15.49
N VAL A 202 -1.68 3.15 -16.59
CA VAL A 202 -0.23 3.35 -16.59
C VAL A 202 0.07 4.79 -16.97
N MET A 203 0.72 5.53 -16.06
CA MET A 203 1.02 6.95 -16.24
C MET A 203 2.53 7.19 -16.29
N PHE A 204 2.96 8.08 -17.17
CA PHE A 204 4.30 8.66 -17.14
C PHE A 204 4.18 10.16 -16.92
N HIS A 205 4.96 10.70 -15.99
CA HIS A 205 4.80 12.09 -15.58
C HIS A 205 6.12 12.80 -15.34
N GLY A 206 6.07 14.12 -15.52
CA GLY A 206 7.17 15.04 -15.24
C GLY A 206 6.63 16.28 -14.57
N GLY A 207 7.33 16.78 -13.56
CA GLY A 207 6.79 17.84 -12.71
C GLY A 207 7.79 18.48 -11.76
N GLY A 208 7.35 19.56 -11.11
CA GLY A 208 8.09 20.24 -10.07
C GLY A 208 7.60 19.82 -8.69
N ASN A 209 8.54 19.59 -7.77
CA ASN A 209 8.28 19.36 -6.34
C ASN A 209 8.89 20.53 -5.56
N PHE A 210 8.08 21.09 -4.68
CA PHE A 210 8.48 22.12 -3.74
C PHE A 210 8.14 21.65 -2.33
N SER A 211 9.10 21.62 -1.42
CA SER A 211 8.80 21.41 -0.01
C SER A 211 9.55 22.37 0.89
N ARG A 212 8.98 22.61 2.07
CA ARG A 212 9.59 23.44 3.10
C ARG A 212 9.10 23.03 4.48
N THR A 213 10.02 23.01 5.43
CA THR A 213 9.75 22.79 6.85
C THR A 213 9.89 24.11 7.61
N LYS A 214 8.96 24.41 8.52
CA LYS A 214 9.05 25.50 9.48
C LYS A 214 9.14 24.91 10.88
N PHE A 215 10.11 25.40 11.64
CA PHE A 215 10.33 25.13 13.05
C PHE A 215 9.92 26.38 13.82
N PHE A 216 8.82 26.36 14.56
CA PHE A 216 8.20 27.59 15.09
C PHE A 216 9.12 28.42 16.00
N ALA A 217 10.14 27.82 16.63
CA ALA A 217 11.14 28.53 17.42
C ALA A 217 12.52 28.70 16.75
N TRP A 218 12.81 27.97 15.66
CA TRP A 218 14.16 27.89 15.07
C TRP A 218 14.24 28.34 13.60
N GLY A 219 13.12 28.82 13.05
CA GLY A 219 13.08 29.38 11.70
C GLY A 219 12.65 28.36 10.65
N GLU A 220 13.11 28.54 9.42
CA GLU A 220 12.69 27.73 8.28
C GLU A 220 13.83 26.82 7.83
N GLY A 221 13.52 25.55 7.57
CA GLY A 221 14.41 24.59 6.93
C GLY A 221 14.69 24.95 5.47
N ASN A 222 15.61 24.21 4.87
CA ASN A 222 16.04 24.48 3.49
C ASN A 222 14.94 24.06 2.52
N PRO A 223 14.47 24.94 1.63
CA PRO A 223 13.43 24.56 0.69
C PRO A 223 13.95 23.55 -0.34
N VAL A 224 13.21 22.47 -0.55
CA VAL A 224 13.47 21.54 -1.64
C VAL A 224 12.78 22.06 -2.90
N ARG A 225 13.51 22.12 -4.02
CA ARG A 225 12.99 22.47 -5.35
C ARG A 225 13.56 21.51 -6.37
N LYS A 226 12.75 20.54 -6.80
CA LYS A 226 13.22 19.44 -7.65
C LYS A 226 12.28 19.18 -8.80
N ALA A 227 12.81 19.26 -10.02
CA ALA A 227 12.13 18.70 -11.18
C ALA A 227 12.33 17.18 -11.17
N THR A 228 11.24 16.43 -11.27
CA THR A 228 11.25 14.96 -11.23
C THR A 228 10.61 14.38 -12.46
N LEU A 229 11.07 13.19 -12.84
CA LEU A 229 10.38 12.30 -13.77
C LEU A 229 9.91 11.07 -13.00
N GLY A 230 8.77 10.52 -13.40
CA GLY A 230 8.10 9.49 -12.64
C GLY A 230 7.11 8.69 -13.46
N GLY A 231 6.55 7.69 -12.79
CA GLY A 231 5.46 6.89 -13.32
C GLY A 231 4.52 6.46 -12.22
N ALA A 232 3.27 6.23 -12.59
CA ALA A 232 2.25 5.73 -11.69
C ALA A 232 1.49 4.56 -12.32
N LEU A 233 1.08 3.63 -11.47
CA LEU A 233 0.21 2.51 -11.78
C LEU A 233 -1.02 2.64 -10.88
N ARG A 234 -2.21 2.68 -11.47
CA ARG A 234 -3.47 2.56 -10.74
C ARG A 234 -4.23 1.34 -11.25
N ILE A 235 -4.77 0.56 -10.32
CA ILE A 235 -5.56 -0.62 -10.61
C ILE A 235 -6.90 -0.47 -9.89
N LEU A 236 -7.97 -0.67 -10.63
CA LEU A 236 -9.30 -0.90 -10.09
C LEU A 236 -9.65 -2.38 -10.33
N TYR A 237 -9.87 -3.09 -9.23
CA TYR A 237 -10.35 -4.46 -9.25
C TYR A 237 -11.79 -4.50 -8.73
N GLY A 238 -12.67 -5.17 -9.47
CA GLY A 238 -14.11 -5.17 -9.20
C GLY A 238 -14.84 -3.98 -9.82
N GLU A 239 -16.17 -4.01 -9.76
CA GLU A 239 -17.05 -3.04 -10.42
C GLU A 239 -16.84 -1.61 -9.88
N ARG A 240 -16.95 -0.59 -10.75
CA ARG A 240 -16.72 0.83 -10.38
C ARG A 240 -17.66 1.34 -9.28
N CYS A 241 -18.90 0.87 -9.27
CA CYS A 241 -19.98 1.25 -8.37
C CYS A 241 -21.01 0.10 -8.27
N ALA A 242 -22.04 0.25 -7.44
CA ALA A 242 -23.07 -0.77 -7.19
C ALA A 242 -22.50 -2.12 -6.73
N HIS A 243 -21.39 -2.10 -6.00
CA HIS A 243 -20.70 -3.32 -5.59
C HIS A 243 -21.37 -3.93 -4.35
N SER A 244 -21.53 -5.25 -4.37
CA SER A 244 -21.94 -6.02 -3.19
C SER A 244 -20.93 -7.14 -2.96
N THR A 245 -20.21 -7.02 -1.85
CA THR A 245 -19.16 -7.99 -1.51
C THR A 245 -19.71 -9.41 -1.41
N VAL A 246 -19.11 -10.29 -2.20
CA VAL A 246 -19.24 -11.75 -2.12
C VAL A 246 -18.13 -12.31 -1.23
N GLU A 247 -16.90 -11.85 -1.44
CA GLU A 247 -15.73 -12.18 -0.62
C GLU A 247 -14.96 -10.92 -0.25
N PRO A 248 -14.35 -10.82 0.95
CA PRO A 248 -13.52 -9.67 1.29
C PRO A 248 -12.49 -9.39 0.20
N PHE A 249 -12.33 -8.11 -0.14
CA PHE A 249 -11.40 -7.63 -1.17
C PHE A 249 -11.70 -8.10 -2.61
N ASP A 250 -12.92 -8.58 -2.89
CA ASP A 250 -13.41 -8.72 -4.28
C ASP A 250 -13.64 -7.38 -5.00
N TRP A 251 -13.45 -6.27 -4.29
CA TRP A 251 -13.27 -4.93 -4.79
C TRP A 251 -12.11 -4.23 -4.08
N PHE A 252 -11.19 -3.62 -4.84
CA PHE A 252 -10.17 -2.73 -4.29
C PHE A 252 -9.62 -1.76 -5.34
N GLU A 253 -9.09 -0.63 -4.87
CA GLU A 253 -8.25 0.28 -5.62
C GLU A 253 -6.81 0.18 -5.11
N ALA A 254 -5.84 0.07 -6.02
CA ALA A 254 -4.42 0.10 -5.70
C ALA A 254 -3.70 1.16 -6.54
N GLU A 255 -2.91 2.03 -5.90
CA GLU A 255 -2.06 3.03 -6.53
C GLU A 255 -0.60 2.82 -6.10
N LEU A 256 0.31 2.94 -7.06
CA LEU A 256 1.75 3.08 -6.83
C LEU A 256 2.25 4.23 -7.70
N ASP A 257 2.76 5.29 -7.09
CA ASP A 257 3.31 6.45 -7.79
C ASP A 257 4.76 6.69 -7.35
N SER A 258 5.63 6.97 -8.30
CA SER A 258 7.04 7.23 -8.06
C SER A 258 7.53 8.43 -8.83
N ALA A 259 8.43 9.21 -8.23
CA ALA A 259 9.06 10.36 -8.84
C ALA A 259 10.52 10.48 -8.42
N PHE A 260 11.43 10.74 -9.36
CA PHE A 260 12.87 10.74 -9.12
C PHE A 260 13.56 11.95 -9.75
N SER A 261 14.61 12.44 -9.08
CA SER A 261 15.60 13.36 -9.63
C SER A 261 17.00 13.07 -9.08
N SER A 262 17.99 13.86 -9.50
CA SER A 262 19.30 13.86 -8.83
C SER A 262 19.13 14.28 -7.35
N HIS A 263 19.38 13.34 -6.44
CA HIS A 263 19.24 13.48 -4.97
C HIS A 263 17.83 13.73 -4.44
N PHE A 264 16.79 13.33 -5.16
CA PHE A 264 15.43 13.33 -4.63
C PHE A 264 14.66 12.13 -5.15
N TYR A 265 13.84 11.54 -4.29
CA TYR A 265 12.90 10.51 -4.67
C TYR A 265 11.61 10.66 -3.85
N ARG A 266 10.52 10.17 -4.43
CA ARG A 266 9.21 10.01 -3.80
C ARG A 266 8.62 8.70 -4.29
N VAL A 267 8.09 7.91 -3.36
CA VAL A 267 7.27 6.73 -3.63
C VAL A 267 6.03 6.84 -2.76
N ASP A 268 4.88 6.82 -3.41
CA ASP A 268 3.55 6.80 -2.82
C ASP A 268 2.90 5.45 -3.14
N PHE A 269 2.19 4.87 -2.18
CA PHE A 269 1.34 3.71 -2.42
C PHE A 269 0.03 3.86 -1.67
N ALA A 270 -1.02 3.23 -2.18
CA ALA A 270 -2.29 3.07 -1.49
C ALA A 270 -2.98 1.80 -1.96
N ILE A 271 -3.58 1.05 -1.03
CA ILE A 271 -4.49 -0.04 -1.29
C ILE A 271 -5.71 0.17 -0.41
N ASP A 272 -6.89 0.28 -1.00
CA ASP A 272 -8.15 0.43 -0.29
C ASP A 272 -9.20 -0.51 -0.85
N GLY A 273 -9.71 -1.39 -0.02
CA GLY A 273 -10.64 -2.46 -0.44
C GLY A 273 -11.78 -2.66 0.53
N PHE A 274 -12.92 -3.12 0.01
CA PHE A 274 -14.07 -3.44 0.84
C PHE A 274 -13.89 -4.80 1.52
N LEU A 275 -14.05 -4.83 2.85
CA LEU A 275 -14.24 -6.07 3.59
C LEU A 275 -15.67 -6.58 3.45
N TYR A 276 -16.64 -5.65 3.49
CA TYR A 276 -18.06 -5.91 3.30
C TYR A 276 -18.73 -4.68 2.70
N SER A 277 -19.56 -4.85 1.67
CA SER A 277 -20.26 -3.74 1.02
C SER A 277 -21.64 -4.16 0.50
N ARG A 278 -22.47 -3.15 0.24
CA ARG A 278 -23.78 -3.29 -0.38
C ARG A 278 -23.98 -2.22 -1.45
N ALA A 279 -24.57 -2.67 -2.56
CA ALA A 279 -25.08 -1.81 -3.60
C ALA A 279 -26.32 -1.07 -3.10
N ILE A 280 -26.40 0.22 -3.40
CA ILE A 280 -27.52 1.10 -3.12
C ILE A 280 -27.91 1.77 -4.43
N TYR A 281 -29.14 1.57 -4.87
CA TYR A 281 -29.67 2.20 -6.07
C TYR A 281 -30.45 3.45 -5.67
N LEU A 282 -29.98 4.62 -6.10
CA LEU A 282 -30.62 5.91 -5.88
C LEU A 282 -31.28 6.33 -7.20
N GLY A 283 -32.43 7.02 -7.17
CA GLY A 283 -33.21 7.35 -8.36
C GLY A 283 -32.51 8.32 -9.35
N GLY A 284 -31.49 7.83 -10.05
CA GLY A 284 -30.61 8.58 -10.94
C GLY A 284 -29.11 8.25 -10.78
N GLY A 285 -28.71 7.30 -9.92
CA GLY A 285 -27.31 6.90 -9.77
C GLY A 285 -27.15 5.67 -8.88
N GLU A 286 -25.96 5.13 -8.87
CA GLU A 286 -25.60 3.91 -8.13
C GLU A 286 -24.61 4.26 -7.03
N ALA A 287 -24.73 3.57 -5.91
CA ALA A 287 -23.82 3.74 -4.80
C ALA A 287 -23.37 2.41 -4.21
N THR A 288 -22.23 2.45 -3.53
CA THR A 288 -21.70 1.38 -2.70
C THR A 288 -21.46 1.97 -1.32
N LEU A 289 -21.98 1.32 -0.28
CA LEU A 289 -21.63 1.61 1.11
C LEU A 289 -21.05 0.36 1.75
N GLY A 290 -19.94 0.49 2.46
CA GLY A 290 -19.30 -0.66 3.06
C GLY A 290 -18.25 -0.34 4.11
N LEU A 291 -17.82 -1.40 4.78
CA LEU A 291 -16.64 -1.41 5.64
C LEU A 291 -15.41 -1.65 4.77
N ASN A 292 -14.41 -0.79 4.90
CA ASN A 292 -13.18 -0.86 4.12
C ASN A 292 -11.95 -1.09 5.02
N LEU A 293 -10.86 -1.47 4.38
CA LEU A 293 -9.54 -1.53 4.96
C LEU A 293 -8.57 -0.81 4.01
N LEU A 294 -7.88 0.18 4.55
CA LEU A 294 -6.95 1.06 3.85
C LEU A 294 -5.52 0.81 4.35
N TYR A 295 -4.59 0.67 3.43
CA TYR A 295 -3.16 0.77 3.70
C TYR A 295 -2.51 1.71 2.69
N SER A 296 -2.01 2.85 3.17
CA SER A 296 -1.38 3.85 2.32
C SER A 296 -0.08 4.36 2.93
N GLY A 297 0.79 4.94 2.10
CA GLY A 297 1.96 5.63 2.60
C GLY A 297 2.78 6.36 1.55
N ARG A 298 3.66 7.21 2.04
CA ARG A 298 4.68 7.95 1.29
C ARG A 298 6.03 7.72 1.92
N LYS A 299 7.04 7.46 1.09
CA LYS A 299 8.44 7.68 1.44
C LYS A 299 9.06 8.64 0.42
N SER A 300 9.53 9.78 0.90
CA SER A 300 10.32 10.72 0.11
C SER A 300 11.63 11.08 0.81
N SER A 301 12.46 11.85 0.12
CA SER A 301 13.72 12.35 0.69
C SER A 301 13.52 13.33 1.85
N ASP A 302 12.32 13.89 2.02
CA ASP A 302 11.98 14.96 2.96
C ASP A 302 10.86 14.61 3.94
N ALA A 303 10.09 13.54 3.69
CA ALA A 303 9.02 13.11 4.59
C ALA A 303 8.78 11.59 4.48
N ALA A 304 8.16 11.02 5.50
CA ALA A 304 7.52 9.71 5.39
C ALA A 304 6.29 9.61 6.28
N TYR A 305 5.26 8.93 5.81
CA TYR A 305 4.05 8.67 6.58
C TYR A 305 3.31 7.49 5.98
N SER A 306 2.64 6.71 6.82
CA SER A 306 1.74 5.65 6.39
C SER A 306 0.50 5.61 7.26
N ASP A 307 -0.56 5.01 6.76
CA ASP A 307 -1.82 4.82 7.45
C ASP A 307 -2.34 3.41 7.16
N ALA A 308 -2.41 2.56 8.19
CA ALA A 308 -3.26 1.39 8.22
C ALA A 308 -4.54 1.73 8.98
N ALA A 309 -5.66 1.70 8.28
CA ALA A 309 -6.93 2.23 8.78
C ALA A 309 -8.12 1.39 8.32
N THR A 310 -9.22 1.43 9.06
CA THR A 310 -10.47 0.78 8.70
C THR A 310 -11.64 1.65 9.10
N GLY A 311 -12.72 1.61 8.33
CA GLY A 311 -13.88 2.44 8.60
C GLY A 311 -15.02 2.20 7.64
N VAL A 312 -15.69 3.29 7.29
CA VAL A 312 -16.85 3.27 6.40
C VAL A 312 -16.52 4.07 5.15
N LYS A 313 -16.72 3.44 4.00
CA LYS A 313 -16.54 4.04 2.68
C LYS A 313 -17.85 4.05 1.91
N PHE A 314 -18.13 5.20 1.30
CA PHE A 314 -19.25 5.45 0.41
C PHE A 314 -18.70 5.88 -0.96
N ILE A 315 -19.21 5.25 -2.01
CA ILE A 315 -18.91 5.62 -3.40
C ILE A 315 -20.25 5.82 -4.09
N PHE A 316 -20.43 6.96 -4.75
CA PHE A 316 -21.57 7.26 -5.60
C PHE A 316 -21.09 7.48 -7.03
N PHE A 317 -21.84 6.96 -7.98
CA PHE A 317 -21.63 7.13 -9.40
C PHE A 317 -22.96 7.46 -10.08
N ARG A 318 -22.94 8.49 -10.91
CA ARG A 318 -24.09 8.92 -11.70
C ARG A 318 -23.66 9.08 -13.15
N PRO A 319 -24.08 8.18 -14.04
CA PRO A 319 -23.96 8.40 -15.48
C PRO A 319 -25.07 9.36 -15.96
N GLU A 320 -24.72 10.22 -16.91
CA GLU A 320 -25.61 11.07 -17.69
C GLU A 320 -25.31 10.87 -19.19
N GLU A 321 -26.16 11.37 -20.10
CA GLU A 321 -26.02 11.10 -21.55
C GLU A 321 -24.65 11.51 -22.12
N SER A 322 -24.02 12.56 -21.60
CA SER A 322 -22.75 13.11 -22.07
C SER A 322 -21.71 13.36 -20.98
N SER A 323 -22.02 12.95 -19.75
CA SER A 323 -21.24 13.22 -18.56
C SER A 323 -21.32 12.08 -17.55
N SER A 324 -20.35 12.01 -16.65
CA SER A 324 -20.45 11.13 -15.49
C SER A 324 -19.95 11.87 -14.25
N LEU A 325 -20.53 11.57 -13.10
CA LEU A 325 -20.10 12.10 -11.81
C LEU A 325 -19.80 10.94 -10.87
N ARG A 326 -18.64 10.98 -10.22
CA ARG A 326 -18.28 10.12 -9.09
C ARG A 326 -18.02 10.97 -7.86
N PHE A 327 -18.45 10.48 -6.72
CA PHE A 327 -18.15 11.06 -5.42
C PHE A 327 -17.83 9.94 -4.43
N GLY A 328 -16.68 10.03 -3.77
CA GLY A 328 -16.26 9.15 -2.71
C GLY A 328 -16.18 9.90 -1.38
N ALA A 329 -16.59 9.24 -0.30
CA ALA A 329 -16.38 9.71 1.06
C ALA A 329 -16.04 8.56 1.99
N GLN A 330 -15.12 8.79 2.92
CA GLN A 330 -14.60 7.76 3.80
C GLN A 330 -14.22 8.34 5.15
N LEU A 331 -14.56 7.63 6.23
CA LEU A 331 -14.22 7.98 7.60
C LEU A 331 -13.69 6.74 8.31
N ASP A 332 -12.39 6.78 8.64
CA ASP A 332 -11.66 5.63 9.14
C ASP A 332 -10.99 5.91 10.48
N GLY A 333 -10.91 4.86 11.30
CA GLY A 333 -10.01 4.80 12.45
C GLY A 333 -8.64 4.29 11.99
N ILE A 334 -7.60 5.08 12.21
CA ILE A 334 -6.22 4.66 12.03
C ILE A 334 -5.83 3.84 13.26
N PHE A 335 -5.46 2.57 13.08
CA PHE A 335 -4.97 1.72 14.17
C PHE A 335 -3.45 1.58 14.15
N MET A 336 -2.82 1.77 13.00
CA MET A 336 -1.36 1.77 12.87
C MET A 336 -0.93 2.77 11.80
N GLY A 337 -0.80 4.03 12.19
CA GLY A 337 -0.27 5.09 11.33
C GLY A 337 1.15 5.48 11.73
N THR A 338 1.92 6.00 10.79
CA THR A 338 3.27 6.51 11.05
C THR A 338 3.46 7.93 10.57
N ARG A 339 4.28 8.72 11.29
CA ARG A 339 4.58 10.11 10.91
C ARG A 339 6.05 10.41 11.14
N SER A 340 6.76 10.81 10.09
CA SER A 340 8.18 11.18 10.17
C SER A 340 8.40 12.39 11.05
N LEU A 341 9.46 12.37 11.85
CA LEU A 341 9.89 13.48 12.67
C LEU A 341 10.72 14.46 11.81
N ALA A 342 10.23 15.70 11.68
CA ALA A 342 10.82 16.70 10.80
C ALA A 342 12.31 16.99 11.11
N TYR A 343 12.66 17.00 12.39
CA TYR A 343 14.01 17.28 12.87
C TYR A 343 15.06 16.29 12.35
N LEU A 344 14.69 15.02 12.21
CA LEU A 344 15.59 13.96 11.76
C LEU A 344 15.80 13.97 10.24
N TYR A 345 14.90 14.61 9.49
CA TYR A 345 15.02 14.75 8.04
C TYR A 345 15.80 15.99 7.61
N GLU A 346 15.83 17.03 8.44
CA GLU A 346 16.53 18.30 8.18
C GLU A 346 17.87 18.38 8.92
N ASP A 347 18.34 17.27 9.52
CA ASP A 347 19.57 17.16 10.31
C ASP A 347 19.70 18.25 11.40
N VAL A 348 18.57 18.61 12.03
CA VAL A 348 18.53 19.60 13.10
C VAL A 348 18.91 18.95 14.42
N ASP A 349 20.09 19.28 14.95
CA ASP A 349 20.52 18.82 16.27
C ASP A 349 19.72 19.53 17.37
N ILE A 350 18.87 18.78 18.05
CA ILE A 350 18.06 19.28 19.16
C ILE A 350 18.64 18.90 20.53
N GLY A 351 19.82 18.28 20.58
CA GLY A 351 20.53 17.91 21.81
C GLY A 351 19.92 16.79 22.66
N SER A 352 18.64 16.44 22.45
CA SER A 352 17.90 15.43 23.22
C SER A 352 17.83 14.05 22.57
N TYR A 353 18.21 13.90 21.29
CA TYR A 353 18.15 12.61 20.59
C TYR A 353 19.38 11.73 20.80
N ARG A 354 19.17 10.41 20.63
CA ARG A 354 20.25 9.51 20.22
C ARG A 354 20.79 10.00 18.87
N LYS A 355 22.10 10.26 18.76
CA LYS A 355 22.73 10.61 17.47
C LYS A 355 22.46 9.49 16.44
N ASN A 356 21.83 9.82 15.32
CA ASN A 356 21.49 8.94 14.21
C ASN A 356 20.59 7.74 14.59
N PRO A 357 19.32 7.97 14.97
CA PRO A 357 18.39 6.86 15.19
C PRO A 357 18.08 6.16 13.85
N VAL A 358 17.93 4.83 13.90
CA VAL A 358 17.56 4.03 12.72
C VAL A 358 16.12 4.35 12.29
N ARG A 359 15.25 4.52 13.28
CA ARG A 359 13.86 4.96 13.13
C ARG A 359 13.74 6.47 13.20
N SER A 360 12.95 7.05 12.31
CA SER A 360 12.77 8.51 12.18
C SER A 360 11.30 8.95 12.15
N TYR A 361 10.43 8.15 12.75
CA TYR A 361 8.99 8.33 12.74
C TYR A 361 8.38 7.69 13.99
N ASP A 362 7.24 8.21 14.43
CA ASP A 362 6.43 7.60 15.47
C ASP A 362 5.34 6.74 14.86
N PHE A 363 4.84 5.78 15.63
CA PHE A 363 3.61 5.05 15.34
C PHE A 363 2.47 5.57 16.20
N GLY A 364 1.25 5.47 15.72
CA GLY A 364 0.09 5.92 16.48
C GLY A 364 -1.24 5.43 15.97
N TYR A 365 -2.28 5.86 16.66
CA TYR A 365 -3.68 5.65 16.32
C TYR A 365 -4.37 6.99 16.07
N GLY A 366 -5.52 6.99 15.42
CA GLY A 366 -6.12 8.25 15.02
C GLY A 366 -7.36 8.13 14.16
N MET A 367 -7.65 9.19 13.42
CA MET A 367 -8.78 9.25 12.49
C MET A 367 -8.34 9.80 11.14
N LEU A 368 -8.97 9.31 10.07
CA LEU A 368 -8.78 9.73 8.69
C LEU A 368 -10.14 10.04 8.05
N LEU A 369 -10.23 11.19 7.40
CA LEU A 369 -11.33 11.57 6.52
C LEU A 369 -10.77 11.70 5.11
N ALA A 370 -11.36 10.97 4.15
CA ALA A 370 -11.03 11.11 2.74
C ALA A 370 -12.29 11.44 1.92
N LEU A 371 -12.13 12.35 0.97
CA LEU A 371 -13.15 12.76 0.02
C LEU A 371 -12.53 12.74 -1.38
N ASP A 372 -13.24 12.18 -2.34
CA ASP A 372 -12.86 12.24 -3.74
C ASP A 372 -14.06 12.63 -4.61
N SER A 373 -13.78 13.28 -5.73
CA SER A 373 -14.81 13.51 -6.73
C SER A 373 -14.20 13.52 -8.12
N SER A 374 -14.97 13.09 -9.10
CA SER A 374 -14.59 13.23 -10.49
C SER A 374 -15.80 13.48 -11.38
N ALA A 375 -15.61 14.32 -12.40
CA ALA A 375 -16.61 14.59 -13.41
C ALA A 375 -16.01 14.39 -14.80
N GLU A 376 -16.60 13.49 -15.59
CA GLU A 376 -16.33 13.38 -17.02
C GLU A 376 -17.32 14.25 -17.78
N ILE A 377 -16.82 15.10 -18.68
CA ILE A 377 -17.65 15.99 -19.53
C ILE A 377 -17.06 15.94 -20.94
N GLY A 378 -17.73 15.22 -21.84
CA GLY A 378 -17.20 14.95 -23.18
C GLY A 378 -15.88 14.16 -23.11
N ASN A 379 -14.77 14.76 -23.58
CA ASN A 379 -13.44 14.15 -23.50
C ASN A 379 -12.58 14.70 -22.35
N TRP A 380 -13.17 15.43 -21.40
CA TRP A 380 -12.47 15.97 -20.25
C TRP A 380 -12.86 15.20 -18.98
N LEU A 381 -11.89 14.99 -18.11
CA LEU A 381 -12.06 14.47 -16.76
C LEU A 381 -11.50 15.52 -15.80
N LEU A 382 -12.33 16.00 -14.88
CA LEU A 382 -11.90 16.82 -13.75
C LEU A 382 -11.96 15.94 -12.51
N TYR A 383 -10.96 16.01 -11.65
CA TYR A 383 -10.97 15.25 -10.40
C TYR A 383 -10.34 16.02 -9.24
N SER A 384 -10.80 15.69 -8.05
CA SER A 384 -10.26 16.16 -6.79
C SER A 384 -10.18 15.02 -5.79
N GLU A 385 -9.15 15.06 -4.96
CA GLU A 385 -8.95 14.18 -3.81
C GLU A 385 -8.55 15.07 -2.64
N ALA A 386 -9.12 14.83 -1.46
CA ALA A 386 -8.76 15.50 -0.23
C ALA A 386 -8.75 14.49 0.91
N GLU A 387 -7.70 14.50 1.71
CA GLU A 387 -7.53 13.64 2.88
C GLU A 387 -7.09 14.49 4.07
N ALA A 388 -7.63 14.23 5.24
CA ALA A 388 -7.16 14.80 6.49
C ALA A 388 -7.09 13.71 7.56
N SER A 389 -5.98 13.65 8.28
CA SER A 389 -5.79 12.73 9.39
C SER A 389 -5.17 13.39 10.60
N ILE A 390 -5.57 12.91 11.77
CA ILE A 390 -4.93 13.21 13.06
C ILE A 390 -4.44 11.89 13.66
N LEU A 391 -3.22 11.90 14.19
CA LEU A 391 -2.57 10.75 14.80
C LEU A 391 -2.08 11.12 16.21
N PHE A 392 -2.29 10.22 17.16
CA PHE A 392 -1.76 10.27 18.51
C PHE A 392 -0.73 9.13 18.67
N PRO A 393 0.54 9.45 18.96
CA PRO A 393 1.57 8.43 19.11
C PRO A 393 1.26 7.43 20.22
N TYR A 394 1.66 6.17 20.01
CA TYR A 394 1.69 5.19 21.09
C TYR A 394 2.84 5.57 22.04
N PRO A 395 2.61 5.67 23.37
CA PRO A 395 3.67 6.07 24.31
C PRO A 395 4.93 5.17 24.27
N SER A 396 4.76 3.89 23.93
CA SER A 396 5.89 2.95 23.77
C SER A 396 6.64 3.11 22.45
N SER A 397 6.08 3.82 21.48
CA SER A 397 6.68 4.03 20.16
C SER A 397 7.45 5.34 20.07
N GLU A 398 7.20 6.31 20.96
CA GLU A 398 7.82 7.64 20.90
C GLU A 398 9.34 7.58 21.05
N LEU A 399 10.05 8.34 20.22
CA LEU A 399 11.47 8.58 20.42
C LEU A 399 11.69 9.53 21.60
N LYS A 400 12.49 9.09 22.59
CA LYS A 400 12.84 9.91 23.76
C LYS A 400 13.43 11.26 23.34
N GLY A 401 12.89 12.34 23.90
CA GLY A 401 13.31 13.70 23.62
C GLY A 401 12.55 14.38 22.46
N SER A 402 11.59 13.69 21.84
CA SER A 402 10.68 14.24 20.82
C SER A 402 9.24 13.80 21.02
N GLU A 403 8.85 13.64 22.28
CA GLU A 403 7.52 13.18 22.66
C GLU A 403 6.48 14.09 22.00
N CYS A 404 5.75 13.50 21.04
CA CYS A 404 4.84 14.19 20.16
C CYS A 404 3.42 13.95 20.65
N SER A 405 2.71 15.02 20.97
CA SER A 405 1.35 14.91 21.47
C SER A 405 0.35 14.56 20.35
N SER A 406 0.59 15.06 19.13
CA SER A 406 -0.25 14.76 17.98
C SER A 406 0.43 15.15 16.66
N HIS A 407 0.07 14.43 15.62
CA HIS A 407 0.41 14.75 14.24
C HIS A 407 -0.88 15.01 13.45
N PHE A 408 -0.94 16.13 12.75
CA PHE A 408 -1.99 16.44 11.78
C PHE A 408 -1.41 16.38 10.37
N LEU A 409 -2.12 15.76 9.44
CA LEU A 409 -1.72 15.64 8.04
C LEU A 409 -2.94 15.93 7.16
N ALA A 410 -2.81 16.88 6.23
CA ALA A 410 -3.80 17.15 5.21
C ALA A 410 -3.16 16.99 3.82
N LYS A 411 -3.82 16.28 2.93
CA LYS A 411 -3.41 16.07 1.54
C LYS A 411 -4.53 16.55 0.62
N GLY A 412 -4.16 17.13 -0.51
CA GLY A 412 -5.10 17.49 -1.56
C GLY A 412 -4.49 17.23 -2.92
N ARG A 413 -5.30 16.78 -3.88
CA ARG A 413 -4.94 16.64 -5.29
C ARG A 413 -6.07 17.22 -6.12
N LEU A 414 -5.73 18.03 -7.12
CA LEU A 414 -6.65 18.54 -8.12
C LEU A 414 -6.06 18.24 -9.49
N GLY A 415 -6.89 17.80 -10.43
CA GLY A 415 -6.42 17.51 -11.77
C GLY A 415 -7.47 17.69 -12.84
N ILE A 416 -6.95 17.87 -14.05
CA ILE A 416 -7.71 17.90 -15.29
C ILE A 416 -7.00 16.99 -16.29
N GLU A 417 -7.77 16.17 -16.97
CA GLU A 417 -7.32 15.22 -17.96
C GLU A 417 -8.17 15.35 -19.22
N ARG A 418 -7.54 15.17 -20.38
CA ARG A 418 -8.21 15.16 -21.68
C ARG A 418 -7.91 13.86 -22.40
N ALA A 419 -8.95 13.12 -22.74
CA ALA A 419 -8.87 11.96 -23.62
C ALA A 419 -8.55 12.42 -25.06
N LEU A 420 -7.45 11.89 -25.61
CA LEU A 420 -7.00 12.16 -26.98
C LEU A 420 -7.24 10.96 -27.90
N ALA A 421 -7.27 9.76 -27.33
CA ALA A 421 -7.67 8.53 -28.00
C ALA A 421 -8.41 7.63 -27.00
N ARG A 422 -8.97 6.51 -27.48
CA ARG A 422 -9.74 5.56 -26.66
C ARG A 422 -9.02 5.14 -25.37
N ASN A 423 -7.71 4.92 -25.45
CA ASN A 423 -6.89 4.42 -24.35
C ASN A 423 -5.76 5.38 -23.96
N PHE A 424 -5.77 6.63 -24.45
CA PHE A 424 -4.69 7.58 -24.17
C PHE A 424 -5.22 8.98 -23.84
N SER A 425 -4.68 9.54 -22.76
CA SER A 425 -5.01 10.88 -22.29
C SER A 425 -3.78 11.66 -21.82
N LEU A 426 -3.90 12.98 -21.86
CA LEU A 426 -2.95 13.90 -21.25
C LEU A 426 -3.63 14.62 -20.09
N GLY A 427 -2.92 14.77 -18.98
CA GLY A 427 -3.45 15.48 -17.82
C GLY A 427 -2.43 16.32 -17.09
N LEU A 428 -2.96 17.28 -16.33
CA LEU A 428 -2.23 18.15 -15.42
C LEU A 428 -2.82 17.92 -14.03
N SER A 429 -1.97 17.77 -13.02
CA SER A 429 -2.42 17.75 -11.62
C SER A 429 -1.49 18.53 -10.71
N VAL A 430 -2.09 19.07 -9.67
CA VAL A 430 -1.41 19.71 -8.54
C VAL A 430 -1.78 18.93 -7.30
N SER A 431 -0.81 18.62 -6.46
CA SER A 431 -1.02 18.02 -5.15
C SER A 431 -0.28 18.79 -4.08
N SER A 432 -0.86 18.84 -2.88
CA SER A 432 -0.31 19.52 -1.72
C SER A 432 -0.41 18.59 -0.51
N VAL A 433 0.58 18.66 0.37
CA VAL A 433 0.58 18.01 1.68
C VAL A 433 0.97 19.05 2.71
N ALA A 434 0.14 19.23 3.73
CA ALA A 434 0.43 20.03 4.90
C ALA A 434 0.50 19.09 6.11
N LYS A 435 1.60 19.13 6.85
CA LYS A 435 1.81 18.32 8.05
C LYS A 435 2.15 19.24 9.21
N SER A 436 1.46 19.10 10.32
CA SER A 436 1.72 19.83 11.56
C SER A 436 1.98 18.82 12.66
N ASP A 437 3.08 19.00 13.40
CA ASP A 437 3.42 18.15 14.53
C ASP A 437 3.49 19.01 15.78
N SER A 438 2.83 18.57 16.84
CA SER A 438 2.77 19.25 18.13
C SER A 438 3.59 18.50 19.17
N TYR A 439 4.71 19.09 19.59
CA TYR A 439 5.65 18.44 20.49
C TYR A 439 5.55 18.98 21.91
N THR A 440 5.93 18.15 22.88
CA THR A 440 5.93 18.55 24.30
C THR A 440 7.29 19.05 24.78
N ALA A 441 8.37 18.48 24.24
CA ALA A 441 9.75 18.77 24.66
C ALA A 441 10.51 19.69 23.71
N VAL A 442 10.07 19.81 22.45
CA VAL A 442 10.71 20.59 21.39
C VAL A 442 9.70 21.50 20.69
N PRO A 443 10.13 22.49 19.87
CA PRO A 443 9.19 23.35 19.16
C PRO A 443 8.24 22.57 18.25
N ASP A 444 7.13 23.18 17.87
CA ASP A 444 6.25 22.59 16.85
C ASP A 444 6.88 22.69 15.46
N THR A 445 6.44 21.79 14.56
CA THR A 445 6.85 21.83 13.16
C THR A 445 5.68 21.86 12.21
N PHE A 446 5.84 22.62 11.14
CA PHE A 446 4.91 22.63 10.02
C PHE A 446 5.65 22.36 8.71
N GLN A 447 5.31 21.28 8.02
CA GLN A 447 5.83 20.97 6.70
C GLN A 447 4.77 21.20 5.63
N PHE A 448 5.19 21.77 4.51
CA PHE A 448 4.35 21.94 3.34
C PHE A 448 5.06 21.41 2.10
N LEU A 449 4.42 20.51 1.37
CA LEU A 449 4.92 19.90 0.15
C LEU A 449 3.92 20.17 -0.97
N ASN A 450 4.38 20.56 -2.16
CA ASN A 450 3.58 20.73 -3.36
C ASN A 450 4.23 20.03 -4.53
N CYS A 451 3.41 19.42 -5.36
CA CYS A 451 3.84 18.84 -6.62
C CYS A 451 2.87 19.27 -7.72
N ALA A 452 3.41 19.81 -8.81
CA ALA A 452 2.68 20.03 -10.05
C ALA A 452 3.27 19.13 -11.12
N ARG A 453 2.43 18.34 -11.79
CA ARG A 453 2.87 17.37 -12.80
C ARG A 453 2.01 17.40 -14.06
N LEU A 454 2.67 17.28 -15.20
CA LEU A 454 2.07 16.91 -16.47
C LEU A 454 2.27 15.41 -16.66
N TYR A 455 1.23 14.71 -17.11
CA TYR A 455 1.27 13.26 -17.29
C TYR A 455 0.59 12.82 -18.59
N GLY A 456 1.08 11.73 -19.16
CA GLY A 456 0.37 10.93 -20.16
C GLY A 456 -0.07 9.62 -19.53
N LYS A 457 -1.33 9.23 -19.76
CA LYS A 457 -1.94 8.03 -19.18
C LYS A 457 -2.42 7.09 -20.27
N PHE A 458 -2.07 5.82 -20.13
CA PHE A 458 -2.61 4.70 -20.90
C PHE A 458 -3.61 3.93 -20.05
N ALA A 459 -4.88 3.92 -20.47
CA ALA A 459 -5.97 3.26 -19.74
C ALA A 459 -6.35 1.95 -20.44
N PHE A 460 -6.31 0.84 -19.69
CA PHE A 460 -6.71 -0.48 -20.13
C PHE A 460 -7.96 -0.88 -19.34
N ARG A 461 -9.11 -0.85 -20.00
CA ARG A 461 -10.41 -1.19 -19.39
C ARG A 461 -10.87 -2.55 -19.88
N ARG A 462 -11.42 -3.35 -18.98
CA ARG A 462 -12.18 -4.55 -19.34
C ARG A 462 -13.38 -4.13 -20.21
N ARG A 463 -13.65 -4.89 -21.27
CA ARG A 463 -14.74 -4.62 -22.20
C ARG A 463 -16.05 -5.22 -21.73
#